data_AF-A0A2T0TK64-F1
#
_entry.id   AF-A0A2T0TK64-F1
#
_cell.length_a   1.000
_cell.length_b   1.000
_cell.length_c   1.000
_cell.angle_alpha   90.00
_cell.angle_beta   90.00
_cell.angle_gamma   90.00
#
_symmetry.space_group_name_H-M   'P 1'
#
loop_
_entity.id
_entity.type
_entity.pdbx_description
1 polymer ?
#
loop_
_entity_poly.entity_id
_entity_poly.type
_entity_poly.pdbx_seq_one_letter_code
_entity_poly.pdbx_strand_id
1 'polypeptide(L)'
;MLVRVSPDAEGEINTPAAPQIVLCAVDEPLATAWLSVAEGRAGIRVHRGSVLDIIAEAVVSPANSYGWMRGGMDAVYARAFPDVETAVRSAVLALHGGELPVGEAMLVSTGEPEPQWLISAPTVRHPGERLPEDTVHPYLAARAVLRLWQEGRLEDGRPVREVVRTLAMPGLGTGVGGVAPETCARQVAAAWDEVFSPLPRR
;
A
#
# COMPACT_ATOMS: atom_id res chain seq x y z
N MET A 1 -22.03 18.41 10.47
CA MET A 1 -21.65 19.66 11.15
C MET A 1 -20.42 20.20 10.42
N LEU A 2 -20.52 21.33 9.74
CA LEU A 2 -19.48 21.88 8.87
C LEU A 2 -18.24 22.30 9.67
N VAL A 3 -17.05 21.87 9.24
CA VAL A 3 -15.76 22.30 9.79
C VAL A 3 -15.27 23.53 9.02
N ARG A 4 -15.08 24.63 9.73
CA ARG A 4 -14.43 25.86 9.23
C ARG A 4 -12.91 25.68 9.26
N VAL A 5 -12.24 26.11 8.20
CA VAL A 5 -10.78 26.26 8.14
C VAL A 5 -10.41 27.64 8.71
N SER A 6 -9.52 27.67 9.71
CA SER A 6 -8.85 28.90 10.17
C SER A 6 -7.44 28.96 9.56
N PRO A 7 -6.94 30.14 9.16
CA PRO A 7 -5.60 30.28 8.59
C PRO A 7 -4.55 30.58 9.66
N ASP A 8 -3.36 30.05 9.34
CA ASP A 8 -2.01 30.44 9.75
C ASP A 8 -1.47 30.09 11.14
N ALA A 9 -0.49 29.19 11.14
CA ALA A 9 0.74 29.35 11.89
C ALA A 9 1.90 28.89 11.00
N GLU A 10 2.79 29.83 10.66
CA GLU A 10 4.07 29.56 10.02
C GLU A 10 4.88 28.56 10.87
N GLY A 11 5.19 27.40 10.30
CA GLY A 11 5.95 26.34 10.94
C GLY A 11 7.10 25.92 10.03
N GLU A 12 8.24 25.64 10.64
CA GLU A 12 9.46 25.06 10.07
C GLU A 12 9.17 24.09 8.91
N ILE A 13 10.07 24.07 7.92
CA ILE A 13 10.02 23.13 6.79
C ILE A 13 10.24 21.71 7.32
N ASN A 14 9.21 21.15 7.95
CA ASN A 14 9.17 19.80 8.44
C ASN A 14 8.84 18.94 7.23
N THR A 15 9.88 18.57 6.46
CA THR A 15 9.74 17.53 5.46
C THR A 15 9.09 16.34 6.17
N PRO A 16 7.88 15.89 5.78
CA PRO A 16 7.23 14.80 6.48
C PRO A 16 8.19 13.62 6.53
N ALA A 17 8.40 13.04 7.72
CA ALA A 17 9.14 11.78 7.83
C ALA A 17 8.51 10.77 6.85
N ALA A 18 9.35 10.07 6.08
CA ALA A 18 8.89 9.03 5.17
C ALA A 18 8.82 7.67 5.90
N PRO A 19 7.93 6.75 5.49
CA PRO A 19 7.87 5.42 6.08
C PRO A 19 9.13 4.60 5.78
N GLN A 20 9.37 3.55 6.58
CA GLN A 20 10.22 2.45 6.13
C GLN A 20 9.39 1.50 5.27
N ILE A 21 9.81 1.26 4.03
CA ILE A 21 9.16 0.30 3.12
C ILE A 21 10.14 -0.81 2.78
N VAL A 22 9.69 -2.04 3.00
CA VAL A 22 10.40 -3.25 2.59
C VAL A 22 9.70 -3.82 1.36
N LEU A 23 10.28 -3.57 0.19
CA LEU A 23 9.81 -4.11 -1.08
C LEU A 23 10.21 -5.57 -1.15
N CYS A 24 9.22 -6.46 -1.13
CA CYS A 24 9.43 -7.90 -1.06
C CYS A 24 9.12 -8.53 -2.42
N ALA A 25 9.93 -9.52 -2.80
CA ALA A 25 9.72 -10.30 -4.01
C ALA A 25 10.24 -11.71 -3.81
N VAL A 26 9.43 -12.70 -4.15
CA VAL A 26 9.82 -14.13 -4.15
C VAL A 26 10.52 -14.52 -5.45
N ASP A 27 10.21 -13.83 -6.55
CA ASP A 27 10.84 -14.03 -7.85
C ASP A 27 11.98 -13.02 -8.10
N GLU A 28 13.03 -13.50 -8.76
CA GLU A 28 14.23 -12.69 -9.01
C GLU A 28 14.01 -11.50 -9.96
N PRO A 29 13.17 -11.58 -11.02
CA PRO A 29 12.87 -10.42 -11.86
C PRO A 29 12.32 -9.23 -11.07
N LEU A 30 11.34 -9.46 -10.20
CA LEU A 30 10.79 -8.40 -9.35
C LEU A 30 11.77 -7.94 -8.28
N ALA A 31 12.50 -8.85 -7.64
CA ALA A 31 13.54 -8.46 -6.68
C ALA A 31 14.61 -7.56 -7.31
N THR A 32 15.00 -7.86 -8.56
CA THR A 32 15.95 -7.05 -9.32
C THR A 32 15.36 -5.68 -9.66
N ALA A 33 14.11 -5.65 -10.14
CA ALA A 33 13.43 -4.39 -10.47
C ALA A 33 13.32 -3.47 -9.24
N TRP A 34 13.06 -4.02 -8.04
CA TRP A 34 13.02 -3.27 -6.79
C TRP A 34 14.33 -2.57 -6.40
N LEU A 35 15.49 -3.06 -6.85
CA LEU A 35 16.76 -2.39 -6.56
C LEU A 35 16.79 -0.97 -7.13
N SER A 36 16.19 -0.76 -8.31
CA SER A 36 16.06 0.57 -8.92
C SER A 36 15.15 1.53 -8.13
N VAL A 37 14.22 0.98 -7.34
CA VAL A 37 13.34 1.77 -6.48
C VAL A 37 14.07 2.18 -5.21
N ALA A 38 14.80 1.25 -4.59
CA ALA A 38 15.56 1.52 -3.38
C ALA A 38 16.74 2.48 -3.63
N GLU A 39 17.32 2.46 -4.83
CA GLU A 39 18.38 3.40 -5.22
C GLU A 39 17.89 4.85 -5.14
N GLY A 40 18.54 5.65 -4.28
CA GLY A 40 18.23 7.08 -4.11
C GLY A 40 17.02 7.41 -3.23
N ARG A 41 16.29 6.42 -2.68
CA ARG A 41 15.13 6.65 -1.81
C ARG A 41 15.40 6.19 -0.38
N ALA A 42 15.78 7.14 0.47
CA ALA A 42 15.93 6.89 1.90
C ALA A 42 14.61 6.36 2.49
N GLY A 43 14.66 5.22 3.18
CA GLY A 43 13.49 4.55 3.74
C GLY A 43 12.96 3.38 2.92
N ILE A 44 13.47 3.13 1.72
CA ILE A 44 13.13 1.94 0.94
C ILE A 44 14.27 0.93 0.99
N ARG A 45 13.96 -0.33 1.30
CA ARG A 45 14.88 -1.47 1.16
C ARG A 45 14.21 -2.64 0.46
N VAL A 46 15.02 -3.55 -0.08
CA VAL A 46 14.55 -4.73 -0.81
C VAL A 46 14.76 -5.99 0.03
N HIS A 47 13.78 -6.88 0.01
CA HIS A 47 13.87 -8.23 0.57
C HIS A 47 13.56 -9.28 -0.51
N ARG A 48 14.44 -10.27 -0.64
CA ARG A 48 14.23 -11.45 -1.48
C ARG A 48 13.51 -12.50 -0.65
N GLY A 49 12.19 -12.54 -0.75
CA GLY A 49 11.34 -13.42 0.02
C GLY A 49 9.91 -12.88 0.14
N SER A 50 9.15 -13.50 1.04
CA SER A 50 7.78 -13.12 1.32
C SER A 50 7.73 -11.84 2.14
N VAL A 51 6.67 -11.05 1.96
CA VAL A 51 6.30 -9.96 2.87
C VAL A 51 6.11 -10.43 4.31
N LEU A 52 5.74 -11.70 4.52
CA LEU A 52 5.56 -12.28 5.86
C LEU A 52 6.90 -12.64 6.54
N ASP A 53 8.03 -12.54 5.84
CA ASP A 53 9.36 -12.71 6.45
C ASP A 53 9.81 -11.43 7.18
N ILE A 54 9.05 -10.33 7.03
CA ILE A 54 9.42 -9.02 7.52
C ILE A 54 8.68 -8.71 8.81
N ILE A 55 9.45 -8.36 9.84
CA ILE A 55 8.97 -7.68 11.05
C ILE A 55 8.53 -6.27 10.63
N ALA A 56 7.23 -6.07 10.47
CA ALA A 56 6.61 -4.83 10.03
C ALA A 56 5.25 -4.65 10.72
N GLU A 57 4.88 -3.41 11.02
CA GLU A 57 3.56 -3.14 11.61
C GLU A 57 2.42 -3.30 10.59
N ALA A 58 2.70 -3.13 9.30
CA ALA A 58 1.72 -3.32 8.24
C ALA A 58 2.23 -4.10 7.02
N VAL A 59 1.33 -4.86 6.40
CA VAL A 59 1.52 -5.48 5.08
C VAL A 59 0.60 -4.84 4.05
N VAL A 60 1.04 -4.74 2.79
CA VAL A 60 0.23 -4.20 1.69
C VAL A 60 -0.38 -5.34 0.87
N SER A 61 -1.69 -5.28 0.65
CA SER A 61 -2.45 -6.20 -0.19
C SER A 61 -2.75 -5.54 -1.55
N PRO A 62 -2.19 -6.06 -2.66
CA PRO A 62 -2.53 -5.64 -4.02
C PRO A 62 -3.89 -6.22 -4.44
N ALA A 63 -4.93 -5.77 -3.75
CA ALA A 63 -6.24 -6.39 -3.72
C ALA A 63 -7.04 -6.27 -5.03
N ASN A 64 -8.21 -6.89 -5.04
CA ASN A 64 -9.33 -6.49 -5.90
C ASN A 64 -10.30 -5.57 -5.14
N SER A 65 -11.12 -4.82 -5.87
CA SER A 65 -12.05 -3.84 -5.30
C SER A 65 -13.11 -4.39 -4.34
N TYR A 66 -13.36 -5.71 -4.33
CA TYR A 66 -14.35 -6.34 -3.46
C TYR A 66 -13.77 -6.96 -2.19
N GLY A 67 -12.45 -6.93 -2.02
CA GLY A 67 -11.77 -7.49 -0.85
C GLY A 67 -11.73 -9.01 -0.79
N TRP A 68 -11.93 -9.72 -1.90
CA TRP A 68 -11.79 -11.18 -1.92
C TRP A 68 -10.32 -11.61 -1.87
N MET A 69 -9.94 -12.52 -0.98
CA MET A 69 -8.54 -12.82 -0.71
C MET A 69 -8.15 -14.25 -1.13
N ARG A 70 -8.54 -14.62 -2.35
CA ARG A 70 -8.49 -16.02 -2.83
C ARG A 70 -7.35 -16.35 -3.79
N GLY A 71 -6.61 -15.35 -4.25
CA GLY A 71 -5.55 -15.53 -5.25
C GLY A 71 -4.26 -14.79 -4.90
N GLY A 72 -3.15 -15.22 -5.51
CA GLY A 72 -1.85 -14.55 -5.38
C GLY A 72 -1.43 -14.31 -3.93
N MET A 73 -0.96 -13.09 -3.66
CA MET A 73 -0.54 -12.66 -2.32
C MET A 73 -1.71 -12.61 -1.33
N ASP A 74 -2.93 -12.28 -1.78
CA ASP A 74 -4.08 -12.20 -0.88
C ASP A 74 -4.44 -13.56 -0.28
N ALA A 75 -4.28 -14.65 -1.05
CA ALA A 75 -4.45 -16.01 -0.52
C ALA A 75 -3.40 -16.38 0.54
N VAL A 76 -2.21 -15.79 0.47
CA VAL A 76 -1.17 -15.98 1.48
C VAL A 76 -1.56 -15.24 2.76
N TYR A 77 -2.06 -14.01 2.66
CA TYR A 77 -2.59 -13.27 3.82
C TYR A 77 -3.80 -13.94 4.46
N ALA A 78 -4.78 -14.42 3.67
CA ALA A 78 -5.95 -15.12 4.20
C ALA A 78 -5.60 -16.42 4.94
N ARG A 79 -4.49 -17.08 4.55
CA ARG A 79 -3.97 -18.26 5.29
C ARG A 79 -3.22 -17.87 6.55
N ALA A 80 -2.52 -16.74 6.55
CA ALA A 80 -1.76 -16.26 7.70
C ALA A 80 -2.65 -15.61 8.76
N PHE A 81 -3.74 -14.96 8.35
CA PHE A 81 -4.61 -14.15 9.19
C PHE A 81 -6.07 -14.61 8.99
N PRO A 82 -6.58 -15.53 9.84
CA PRO A 82 -7.86 -16.23 9.58
C PRO A 82 -9.07 -15.33 9.34
N ASP A 83 -9.13 -14.15 9.98
CA ASP A 83 -10.30 -13.25 9.92
C ASP A 83 -10.10 -12.06 8.96
N VAL A 84 -8.94 -11.94 8.30
CA VAL A 84 -8.59 -10.73 7.55
C VAL A 84 -9.48 -10.51 6.33
N GLU A 85 -9.92 -11.57 5.64
CA GLU A 85 -10.87 -11.42 4.52
C GLU A 85 -12.20 -10.82 5.02
N THR A 86 -12.69 -11.29 6.17
CA THR A 86 -13.91 -10.77 6.78
C THR A 86 -13.73 -9.31 7.18
N ALA A 87 -12.58 -8.94 7.75
CA ALA A 87 -12.26 -7.57 8.13
C ALA A 87 -12.22 -6.63 6.91
N VAL A 88 -11.50 -7.01 5.85
CA VAL A 88 -11.43 -6.25 4.59
C VAL A 88 -12.82 -6.09 3.99
N ARG A 89 -13.58 -7.19 3.85
CA ARG A 89 -14.90 -7.14 3.19
C ARG A 89 -15.91 -6.33 3.99
N SER A 90 -15.87 -6.41 5.32
CA SER A 90 -16.71 -5.60 6.20
C SER A 90 -16.39 -4.11 6.05
N ALA A 91 -15.11 -3.76 6.02
CA ALA A 91 -14.67 -2.37 5.82
C ALA A 91 -15.03 -1.84 4.42
N VAL A 92 -14.83 -2.63 3.36
CA VAL A 92 -15.25 -2.30 1.99
C VAL A 92 -16.75 -2.04 1.92
N LEU A 93 -17.57 -2.87 2.56
CA LEU A 93 -19.02 -2.69 2.60
C LEU A 93 -19.41 -1.42 3.39
N ALA A 94 -18.87 -1.25 4.59
CA ALA A 94 -19.25 -0.18 5.50
C ALA A 94 -18.80 1.21 5.04
N LEU A 95 -17.59 1.30 4.46
CA LEU A 95 -16.94 2.58 4.16
C LEU A 95 -17.03 2.97 2.67
N HIS A 96 -17.16 2.00 1.76
CA HIS A 96 -17.16 2.24 0.31
C HIS A 96 -18.37 1.63 -0.40
N GLY A 97 -19.41 1.22 0.34
CA GLY A 97 -20.64 0.70 -0.25
C GLY A 97 -20.49 -0.63 -0.99
N GLY A 98 -19.43 -1.39 -0.70
CA GLY A 98 -19.19 -2.72 -1.26
C GLY A 98 -18.12 -2.78 -2.35
N GLU A 99 -17.51 -1.65 -2.74
CA GLU A 99 -16.44 -1.61 -3.73
C GLU A 99 -15.41 -0.52 -3.38
N LEU A 100 -14.17 -0.90 -3.08
CA LEU A 100 -13.04 0.01 -2.93
C LEU A 100 -12.42 0.27 -4.32
N PRO A 101 -12.46 1.50 -4.87
CA PRO A 101 -11.91 1.78 -6.18
C PRO A 101 -10.39 1.60 -6.27
N VAL A 102 -9.89 1.27 -7.47
CA VAL A 102 -8.45 1.37 -7.76
C VAL A 102 -7.99 2.83 -7.58
N GLY A 103 -6.91 3.01 -6.84
CA GLY A 103 -6.42 4.34 -6.45
C GLY A 103 -6.92 4.85 -5.10
N GLU A 104 -7.68 4.03 -4.38
CA GLU A 104 -7.96 4.18 -2.95
C GLU A 104 -7.27 3.07 -2.16
N ALA A 105 -7.11 3.30 -0.85
CA ALA A 105 -6.57 2.31 0.07
C ALA A 105 -7.25 2.44 1.43
N MET A 106 -7.37 1.32 2.14
CA MET A 106 -7.89 1.29 3.51
C MET A 106 -7.02 0.44 4.42
N LEU A 107 -7.01 0.77 5.71
CA LEU A 107 -6.30 0.03 6.74
C LEU A 107 -7.31 -0.83 7.53
N VAL A 108 -7.00 -2.11 7.71
CA VAL A 108 -7.77 -3.02 8.58
C VAL A 108 -6.84 -3.76 9.53
N SER A 109 -7.38 -4.21 10.66
CA SER A 109 -6.65 -5.11 11.57
C SER A 109 -6.52 -6.49 10.95
N THR A 110 -5.36 -7.12 11.11
CA THR A 110 -5.14 -8.53 10.76
C THR A 110 -5.69 -9.49 11.82
N GLY A 111 -5.93 -9.00 13.04
CA GLY A 111 -6.23 -9.82 14.22
C GLY A 111 -4.99 -10.34 14.94
N GLU A 112 -3.80 -10.15 14.37
CA GLU A 112 -2.52 -10.58 14.93
C GLU A 112 -1.74 -9.40 15.54
N PRO A 113 -0.80 -9.64 16.47
CA PRO A 113 0.04 -8.57 17.01
C PRO A 113 1.06 -8.05 16.00
N GLU A 114 1.52 -8.89 15.08
CA GLU A 114 2.55 -8.53 14.09
C GLU A 114 2.45 -9.40 12.82
N PRO A 115 2.22 -8.81 11.63
CA PRO A 115 1.81 -7.43 11.40
C PRO A 115 0.42 -7.17 11.98
N GLN A 116 0.24 -6.07 12.71
CA GLN A 116 -1.07 -5.69 13.26
C GLN A 116 -2.05 -5.24 12.18
N TRP A 117 -1.53 -4.70 11.08
CA TRP A 117 -2.33 -4.04 10.07
C TRP A 117 -2.14 -4.63 8.68
N LEU A 118 -3.21 -4.61 7.90
CA LEU A 118 -3.18 -4.84 6.46
C LEU A 118 -3.74 -3.60 5.75
N ILE A 119 -2.98 -3.08 4.79
CA ILE A 119 -3.46 -2.03 3.89
C ILE A 119 -3.99 -2.70 2.62
N SER A 120 -5.30 -2.65 2.42
CA SER A 120 -5.94 -3.11 1.18
C SER A 120 -5.88 -1.99 0.15
N ALA A 121 -5.20 -2.22 -0.97
CA ALA A 121 -5.03 -1.24 -2.05
C ALA A 121 -5.31 -1.92 -3.41
N PRO A 122 -6.51 -1.74 -3.98
CA PRO A 122 -6.90 -2.46 -5.18
C PRO A 122 -6.02 -2.12 -6.39
N THR A 123 -5.56 -3.17 -7.06
CA THR A 123 -4.82 -3.08 -8.34
C THR A 123 -5.67 -3.53 -9.53
N VAL A 124 -6.77 -4.24 -9.26
CA VAL A 124 -7.76 -4.68 -10.25
C VAL A 124 -9.14 -4.45 -9.67
N ARG A 125 -10.16 -4.36 -10.52
CA ARG A 125 -11.54 -4.32 -10.03
C ARG A 125 -12.02 -5.72 -9.65
N HIS A 126 -11.84 -6.67 -10.56
CA HIS A 126 -12.31 -8.04 -10.39
C HIS A 126 -11.17 -9.00 -10.03
N PRO A 127 -11.40 -9.99 -9.14
CA PRO A 127 -10.45 -11.09 -8.95
C PRO A 127 -10.19 -11.82 -10.28
N GLY A 128 -8.93 -12.13 -10.57
CA GLY A 128 -8.57 -12.85 -11.80
C GLY A 128 -8.36 -11.98 -13.04
N GLU A 129 -8.55 -10.66 -12.92
CA GLU A 129 -8.38 -9.73 -14.03
C GLU A 129 -6.91 -9.59 -14.46
N ARG A 130 -6.69 -9.49 -15.78
CA ARG A 130 -5.39 -9.14 -16.39
C ARG A 130 -5.39 -7.65 -16.70
N LEU A 131 -4.31 -6.98 -16.34
CA LEU A 131 -4.15 -5.56 -16.58
C LEU A 131 -3.53 -5.30 -17.97
N PRO A 132 -3.95 -4.23 -18.67
CA PRO A 132 -3.24 -3.76 -19.86
C PRO A 132 -1.78 -3.43 -19.57
N GLU A 133 -0.90 -3.57 -20.58
CA GLU A 133 0.54 -3.28 -20.43
C GLU A 133 0.83 -1.81 -20.07
N ASP A 134 -0.04 -0.89 -20.50
CA ASP A 134 0.02 0.55 -20.27
C ASP A 134 -0.77 1.00 -19.03
N THR A 135 -1.25 0.06 -18.20
CA THR A 135 -1.99 0.38 -16.97
C THR A 135 -1.18 1.28 -16.04
N VAL A 136 -1.88 2.14 -15.28
CA VAL A 136 -1.32 2.95 -14.19
C VAL A 136 -1.71 2.42 -12.80
N HIS A 137 -2.35 1.25 -12.73
CA HIS A 137 -2.90 0.72 -11.47
C HIS A 137 -1.85 0.49 -10.37
N PRO A 138 -0.64 -0.04 -10.64
CA PRO A 138 0.41 -0.12 -9.63
C PRO A 138 0.75 1.24 -9.00
N TYR A 139 0.85 2.29 -9.82
CA TYR A 139 1.10 3.66 -9.35
C TYR A 139 -0.07 4.17 -8.52
N LEU A 140 -1.31 4.00 -8.98
CA LEU A 140 -2.50 4.42 -8.24
C LEU A 140 -2.61 3.74 -6.88
N ALA A 141 -2.39 2.42 -6.83
CA ALA A 141 -2.41 1.66 -5.58
C ALA A 141 -1.26 2.09 -4.64
N ALA A 142 -0.03 2.21 -5.15
CA ALA A 142 1.10 2.68 -4.35
C ALA A 142 0.85 4.07 -3.78
N ARG A 143 0.40 5.02 -4.60
CA ARG A 143 0.09 6.38 -4.16
C ARG A 143 -1.00 6.39 -3.09
N ALA A 144 -2.02 5.56 -3.23
CA ALA A 144 -3.09 5.43 -2.24
C ALA A 144 -2.56 4.91 -0.89
N VAL A 145 -1.70 3.88 -0.90
CA VAL A 145 -1.03 3.36 0.31
C VAL A 145 -0.22 4.46 0.99
N LEU A 146 0.59 5.19 0.22
CA LEU A 146 1.47 6.23 0.77
C LEU A 146 0.70 7.42 1.34
N ARG A 147 -0.37 7.86 0.67
CA ARG A 147 -1.25 8.92 1.19
C ARG A 147 -2.03 8.46 2.42
N LEU A 148 -2.56 7.24 2.42
CA LEU A 148 -3.18 6.66 3.61
C LEU A 148 -2.22 6.63 4.80
N TRP A 149 -0.96 6.27 4.57
CA TRP A 149 0.06 6.31 5.61
C TRP A 149 0.31 7.74 6.13
N GLN A 150 0.48 8.71 5.22
CA GLN A 150 0.84 10.09 5.53
C GLN A 150 -0.30 10.86 6.22
N GLU A 151 -1.53 10.68 5.75
CA GLU A 151 -2.70 11.52 6.07
C GLU A 151 -3.78 10.77 6.84
N GLY A 152 -3.79 9.44 6.78
CA GLY A 152 -4.83 8.60 7.37
C GLY A 152 -4.84 8.65 8.90
N ARG A 153 -6.01 8.33 9.47
CA ARG A 153 -6.23 8.22 10.90
C ARG A 153 -6.99 6.94 11.23
N LEU A 154 -6.67 6.35 12.37
CA LEU A 154 -7.45 5.27 12.98
C LEU A 154 -8.79 5.80 13.49
N GLU A 155 -9.71 4.91 13.82
CA GLU A 155 -11.02 5.26 14.43
C GLU A 155 -10.88 6.04 15.73
N ASP A 156 -9.84 5.79 16.51
CA ASP A 156 -9.52 6.52 17.75
C ASP A 156 -8.81 7.86 17.52
N GLY A 157 -8.63 8.26 16.26
CA GLY A 157 -8.06 9.54 15.85
C GLY A 157 -6.54 9.57 15.72
N ARG A 158 -5.82 8.52 16.15
CA ARG A 158 -4.36 8.44 16.00
C ARG A 158 -3.95 8.42 14.52
N PRO A 159 -2.93 9.20 14.10
CA PRO A 159 -2.39 9.14 12.74
C PRO A 159 -1.83 7.76 12.40
N VAL A 160 -2.06 7.28 11.18
CA VAL A 160 -1.54 5.97 10.71
C VAL A 160 -0.02 5.92 10.81
N ARG A 161 0.69 6.99 10.41
CA ARG A 161 2.16 7.10 10.52
C ARG A 161 2.74 6.93 11.92
N GLU A 162 1.94 7.08 12.99
CA GLU A 162 2.41 6.89 14.37
C GLU A 162 2.35 5.42 14.80
N VAL A 163 1.44 4.64 14.21
CA VAL A 163 1.23 3.21 14.52
C VAL A 163 1.85 2.27 13.50
N VAL A 164 2.05 2.73 12.26
CA VAL A 164 2.71 1.98 11.19
C VAL A 164 4.01 2.70 10.84
N ARG A 165 5.15 2.17 11.26
CA ARG A 165 6.47 2.75 10.92
C ARG A 165 7.12 2.01 9.76
N THR A 166 6.88 0.72 9.66
CA THR A 166 7.39 -0.18 8.62
C THR A 166 6.24 -0.83 7.87
N LEU A 167 6.31 -0.78 6.53
CA LEU A 167 5.40 -1.49 5.64
C LEU A 167 6.16 -2.55 4.84
N ALA A 168 5.65 -3.77 4.79
CA ALA A 168 6.10 -4.78 3.82
C ALA A 168 5.17 -4.75 2.60
N MET A 169 5.74 -4.56 1.40
CA MET A 169 4.98 -4.37 0.17
C MET A 169 5.40 -5.38 -0.90
N PRO A 170 4.47 -6.16 -1.46
CA PRO A 170 4.74 -7.07 -2.57
C PRO A 170 4.69 -6.32 -3.92
N GLY A 171 4.89 -7.05 -5.02
CA GLY A 171 4.57 -6.56 -6.36
C GLY A 171 3.09 -6.16 -6.50
N LEU A 172 2.84 -4.93 -6.95
CA LEU A 172 1.50 -4.43 -7.20
C LEU A 172 1.10 -4.76 -8.65
N GLY A 173 0.10 -5.63 -8.82
CA GLY A 173 -0.40 -6.04 -10.14
C GLY A 173 0.48 -7.03 -10.91
N THR A 174 1.63 -7.46 -10.37
CA THR A 174 2.62 -8.28 -11.09
C THR A 174 2.28 -9.77 -11.18
N GLY A 175 1.48 -10.28 -10.24
CA GLY A 175 1.04 -11.68 -10.23
C GLY A 175 -0.06 -11.95 -11.24
N VAL A 176 -1.29 -12.13 -10.76
CA VAL A 176 -2.46 -12.41 -11.60
C VAL A 176 -2.69 -11.29 -12.63
N GLY A 177 -2.47 -10.03 -12.25
CA GLY A 177 -2.60 -8.87 -13.13
C GLY A 177 -1.62 -8.86 -14.31
N GLY A 178 -0.48 -9.56 -14.20
CA GLY A 178 0.49 -9.72 -15.29
C GLY A 178 1.31 -8.46 -15.62
N VAL A 179 1.35 -7.45 -14.74
CA VAL A 179 2.18 -6.27 -14.94
C VAL A 179 3.67 -6.67 -14.89
N ALA A 180 4.44 -6.21 -15.88
CA ALA A 180 5.88 -6.45 -15.90
C ALA A 180 6.57 -5.88 -14.64
N PRO A 181 7.53 -6.60 -14.04
CA PRO A 181 8.22 -6.17 -12.83
C PRO A 181 8.81 -4.75 -12.90
N GLU A 182 9.43 -4.40 -14.02
CA GLU A 182 10.04 -3.09 -14.25
C GLU A 182 8.98 -1.99 -14.34
N THR A 183 7.80 -2.28 -14.91
CA THR A 183 6.68 -1.35 -14.95
C THR A 183 6.15 -1.10 -13.54
N CYS A 184 5.99 -2.15 -12.73
CA CYS A 184 5.63 -2.03 -11.32
C CYS A 184 6.66 -1.18 -10.54
N ALA A 185 7.95 -1.50 -10.67
CA ALA A 185 9.07 -0.74 -10.08
C ALA A 185 9.03 0.75 -10.41
N ARG A 186 8.96 1.11 -11.69
CA ARG A 186 8.89 2.51 -12.10
C ARG A 186 7.67 3.23 -11.53
N GLN A 187 6.52 2.55 -11.45
CA GLN A 187 5.29 3.15 -10.96
C GLN A 187 5.25 3.33 -9.45
N VAL A 188 5.77 2.38 -8.67
CA VAL A 188 5.94 2.52 -7.21
C VAL A 188 6.93 3.63 -6.90
N ALA A 189 8.05 3.69 -7.63
CA ALA A 189 9.03 4.77 -7.53
C ALA A 189 8.41 6.15 -7.79
N ALA A 190 7.64 6.29 -8.87
CA ALA A 190 6.95 7.54 -9.20
C ALA A 190 5.94 7.96 -8.13
N ALA A 191 5.18 7.00 -7.55
CA ALA A 191 4.26 7.28 -6.46
C ALA A 191 4.98 7.77 -5.20
N TRP A 192 6.13 7.15 -4.86
CA TRP A 192 6.97 7.62 -3.77
C TRP A 192 7.47 9.04 -3.99
N ASP A 193 8.03 9.31 -5.17
CA ASP A 193 8.60 10.61 -5.50
C ASP A 193 7.53 11.71 -5.49
N GLU A 194 6.30 11.42 -5.94
CA GLU A 194 5.21 12.38 -5.83
C GLU A 194 4.85 12.72 -4.37
N VAL A 195 4.75 11.71 -3.51
CA VAL A 195 4.24 11.89 -2.14
C VAL A 195 5.30 12.48 -1.20
N PHE A 196 6.58 12.16 -1.41
CA PHE A 196 7.65 12.52 -0.48
C PHE A 196 8.75 13.41 -1.06
N SER A 197 8.84 13.58 -2.38
CA SER A 197 9.80 14.53 -2.94
C SER A 197 9.29 15.95 -2.74
N PRO A 198 10.12 16.88 -2.23
CA PRO A 198 9.77 18.29 -2.15
C PRO A 198 9.74 18.87 -3.56
N LEU A 199 8.64 18.71 -4.30
CA LEU A 199 8.44 19.48 -5.51
C LEU A 199 8.37 20.97 -5.13
N PRO A 200 9.07 21.87 -5.84
CA PRO A 200 8.89 23.30 -5.64
C PRO A 200 7.43 23.64 -5.94
N ARG A 201 6.70 24.10 -4.93
CA ARG A 201 5.32 24.58 -5.10
C ARG A 201 5.35 25.70 -6.16
N ARG A 202 4.66 25.49 -7.28
CA ARG A 202 4.40 26.54 -8.28
C ARG A 202 3.35 27.50 -7.76
#